data_AF-A0A917P7Q7-F1
#
_entry.id   AF-A0A917P7Q7-F1
#
_cell.length_a   1.000
_cell.length_b   1.000
_cell.length_c   1.000
_cell.angle_alpha   90.00
_cell.angle_beta   90.00
_cell.angle_gamma   90.00
#
_symmetry.space_group_name_H-M   'P 1'
#
loop_
_entity.id
_entity.type
_entity.pdbx_description
1 polymer ?
#
loop_
_entity_poly.entity_id
_entity_poly.type
_entity_poly.pdbx_seq_one_letter_code
_entity_poly.pdbx_strand_id
1 'polypeptide(L)'
;MADASLKFLIDADHGQFYVQDLEPYDAWMAEHAMDPDLPPAGWTDEAVHVHRIGVEPHSISIGTARDDMVESLITVHATAPMTEPTAEHIVEADLDADRPTRRVQPRSSPGGRAGHDRSRWAVAGPGLLRSL
;
A
#
# COMPACT_ATOMS: atom_id res chain seq x y z
N MET A 1 -2.51 -19.07 13.92
CA MET A 1 -3.02 -17.72 14.24
C MET A 1 -4.14 -17.42 13.26
N ALA A 2 -5.19 -16.72 13.67
CA ALA A 2 -6.30 -16.37 12.78
C ALA A 2 -5.91 -15.16 11.93
N ASP A 3 -6.41 -15.12 10.68
CA ASP A 3 -6.25 -13.97 9.80
C ASP A 3 -7.00 -12.76 10.35
N ALA A 4 -6.46 -11.57 10.15
CA ALA A 4 -7.07 -10.32 10.56
C ALA A 4 -7.43 -9.50 9.32
N SER A 5 -8.71 -9.18 9.17
CA SER A 5 -9.23 -8.42 8.03
C SER A 5 -9.83 -7.09 8.46
N LEU A 6 -9.55 -6.05 7.69
CA LEU A 6 -10.07 -4.70 7.88
C LEU A 6 -10.64 -4.17 6.58
N LYS A 7 -11.88 -3.68 6.64
CA LYS A 7 -12.53 -2.99 5.52
C LYS A 7 -12.31 -1.49 5.62
N PHE A 8 -11.97 -0.89 4.49
CA PHE A 8 -11.74 0.54 4.34
C PHE A 8 -12.57 1.06 3.18
N LEU A 9 -13.02 2.31 3.32
CA LEU A 9 -13.47 3.11 2.18
C LEU A 9 -12.38 4.16 1.95
N ILE A 10 -11.71 4.08 0.80
CA ILE A 10 -10.52 4.88 0.50
C ILE A 10 -10.84 5.78 -0.69
N ASP A 11 -10.50 7.06 -0.59
CA ASP A 11 -10.56 7.96 -1.74
C ASP A 11 -9.36 7.67 -2.67
N ALA A 12 -9.62 7.11 -3.86
CA ALA A 12 -8.61 6.74 -4.84
C ALA A 12 -8.32 7.89 -5.81
N ASP A 13 -8.07 9.08 -5.27
CA ASP A 13 -7.77 10.27 -6.06
C ASP A 13 -6.62 10.02 -7.06
N HIS A 14 -6.69 10.63 -8.23
CA HIS A 14 -5.82 10.32 -9.37
C HIS A 14 -5.87 8.85 -9.83
N GLY A 15 -6.94 8.13 -9.50
CA GLY A 15 -7.13 6.73 -9.88
C GLY A 15 -6.23 5.76 -9.11
N GLN A 16 -5.74 6.12 -7.93
CA GLN A 16 -4.85 5.25 -7.14
C GLN A 16 -4.98 5.49 -5.63
N PHE A 17 -4.47 4.54 -4.84
CA PHE A 17 -4.25 4.71 -3.40
C PHE A 17 -2.97 3.98 -2.98
N TYR A 18 -2.49 4.18 -1.76
CA TYR A 18 -1.23 3.59 -1.28
C TYR A 18 -1.44 2.65 -0.11
N VAL A 19 -0.52 1.71 0.05
CA VAL A 19 -0.35 0.86 1.23
C VAL A 19 1.08 1.08 1.73
N GLN A 20 1.24 1.71 2.89
CA GLN A 20 2.55 2.24 3.32
C GLN A 20 2.90 1.89 4.76
N ASP A 21 4.17 1.61 5.02
CA ASP A 21 4.76 1.75 6.36
C ASP A 21 5.21 3.21 6.54
N LEU A 22 4.36 4.00 7.19
CA LEU A 22 4.46 5.47 7.15
C LEU A 22 5.76 6.02 7.73
N GLU A 23 6.24 5.50 8.85
CA GLU A 23 7.41 6.07 9.52
C GLU A 23 8.70 5.83 8.71
N PRO A 24 8.98 4.62 8.20
CA PRO A 24 10.06 4.40 7.23
C PRO A 24 9.89 5.17 5.93
N TYR A 25 8.69 5.21 5.37
CA TYR A 25 8.44 5.92 4.12
C TYR A 25 8.73 7.42 4.26
N ASP A 26 8.25 8.05 5.33
CA ASP A 26 8.50 9.47 5.60
C ASP A 26 10.01 9.74 5.80
N ALA A 27 10.73 8.84 6.46
CA ALA A 27 12.18 8.94 6.63
C ALA A 27 12.93 8.80 5.30
N TRP A 28 12.54 7.81 4.48
CA TRP A 28 13.12 7.60 3.16
C TRP A 28 12.85 8.79 2.24
N MET A 29 11.62 9.31 2.21
CA MET A 29 11.26 10.50 1.44
C MET A 29 12.02 11.75 1.88
N ALA A 30 12.30 11.92 3.17
CA ALA A 30 13.08 13.06 3.65
C ALA A 30 14.50 13.10 3.05
N GLU A 31 15.06 11.94 2.70
CA GLU A 31 16.38 11.81 2.08
C GLU A 31 16.31 11.85 0.55
N HIS A 32 15.23 11.36 -0.05
CA HIS A 32 15.16 11.03 -1.48
C HIS A 32 14.17 11.87 -2.31
N ALA A 33 13.35 12.73 -1.68
CA ALA A 33 12.31 13.50 -2.39
C ALA A 33 12.81 14.38 -3.54
N MET A 34 14.10 14.74 -3.54
CA MET A 34 14.72 15.60 -4.56
C MET A 34 15.65 14.83 -5.49
N ASP A 35 15.68 13.50 -5.41
CA ASP A 35 16.49 12.67 -6.30
C ASP A 35 15.86 12.65 -7.70
N PRO A 36 16.54 13.20 -8.73
CA PRO A 36 16.01 13.26 -10.08
C PRO A 36 15.97 11.90 -10.77
N ASP A 37 16.70 10.90 -10.27
CA ASP A 37 16.80 9.57 -10.88
C ASP A 37 15.74 8.60 -10.33
N LEU A 38 14.96 9.02 -9.32
CA LEU A 38 13.86 8.20 -8.79
C LEU A 38 12.58 8.38 -9.61
N PRO A 39 12.04 7.29 -10.19
CA PRO A 39 10.76 7.36 -10.89
C PRO A 39 9.64 7.71 -9.90
N PRO A 40 8.71 8.62 -10.26
CA PRO A 40 7.63 9.03 -9.38
C PRO A 40 6.80 7.82 -8.91
N ALA A 41 6.75 7.56 -7.61
CA ALA A 41 5.93 6.52 -7.01
C ALA A 41 6.17 5.09 -7.57
N GLY A 42 7.36 4.83 -8.13
CA GLY A 42 7.69 3.54 -8.75
C GLY A 42 6.93 3.24 -10.04
N TRP A 43 6.28 4.23 -10.66
CA TRP A 43 5.48 4.03 -11.87
C TRP A 43 6.36 3.97 -13.13
N THR A 44 6.68 2.75 -13.56
CA THR A 44 7.20 2.46 -14.90
C THR A 44 6.06 2.24 -15.90
N ASP A 45 6.35 2.25 -17.20
CA ASP A 45 5.34 1.95 -18.23
C ASP A 45 4.70 0.56 -18.02
N GLU A 46 5.49 -0.42 -17.59
CA GLU A 46 5.03 -1.77 -17.27
C GLU A 46 4.15 -1.78 -16.01
N ALA A 47 4.57 -1.07 -14.95
CA ALA A 47 3.80 -0.90 -13.72
C ALA A 47 2.42 -0.30 -13.99
N VAL A 48 2.31 0.70 -14.86
CA VAL A 48 1.04 1.36 -15.21
C VAL A 48 0.14 0.46 -16.07
N HIS A 49 0.68 -0.12 -17.14
CA HIS A 49 -0.16 -0.75 -18.17
C HIS A 49 -0.43 -2.24 -17.92
N VAL A 50 0.43 -2.92 -17.16
CA VAL A 50 0.33 -4.37 -16.92
C VAL A 50 -0.12 -4.65 -15.50
N HIS A 51 0.61 -4.12 -14.52
CA HIS A 51 0.40 -4.50 -13.12
C HIS A 51 -0.61 -3.61 -12.41
N ARG A 52 -0.71 -2.33 -12.79
CA ARG A 52 -1.43 -1.30 -12.03
C ARG A 52 -0.98 -1.21 -10.59
N ILE A 53 0.30 -1.49 -10.33
CA ILE A 53 0.93 -1.24 -9.04
C ILE A 53 2.29 -0.59 -9.25
N GLY A 54 2.61 0.42 -8.45
CA GLY A 54 3.94 1.03 -8.36
C GLY A 54 4.56 0.64 -7.03
N VAL A 55 5.85 0.30 -7.01
CA VAL A 55 6.55 -0.12 -5.79
C VAL A 55 7.66 0.87 -5.48
N GLU A 56 7.64 1.39 -4.26
CA GLU A 56 8.70 2.19 -3.66
C GLU A 56 9.16 1.52 -2.38
N PRO A 57 10.36 1.88 -1.86
CA PRO A 57 10.74 1.52 -0.51
C PRO A 57 9.63 1.88 0.48
N HIS A 58 9.15 0.89 1.24
CA HIS A 58 8.10 1.06 2.27
C HIS A 58 6.70 1.49 1.77
N SER A 59 6.43 1.48 0.47
CA SER A 59 5.15 1.92 -0.10
C SER A 59 4.78 1.14 -1.37
N ILE A 60 3.53 0.68 -1.45
CA ILE A 60 2.93 0.16 -2.68
C ILE A 60 1.81 1.08 -3.11
N SER A 61 1.91 1.62 -4.31
CA SER A 61 0.85 2.33 -5.02
C SER A 61 -0.04 1.33 -5.75
N ILE A 62 -1.35 1.43 -5.57
CA ILE A 62 -2.35 0.56 -6.19
C ILE A 62 -3.21 1.41 -7.11
N GLY A 63 -3.09 1.16 -8.41
CA GLY A 63 -3.89 1.75 -9.46
C GLY A 63 -5.28 1.13 -9.50
N THR A 64 -6.27 1.98 -9.67
CA THR A 64 -7.69 1.62 -9.70
C THR A 64 -8.31 2.11 -11.01
N ALA A 65 -9.41 1.50 -11.42
CA ALA A 65 -10.10 1.89 -12.65
C ALA A 65 -10.96 3.17 -12.49
N ARG A 66 -11.04 3.71 -11.27
CA ARG A 66 -11.92 4.82 -10.89
C ARG A 66 -11.15 5.78 -10.00
N ASP A 67 -11.50 7.05 -10.02
CA ASP A 67 -10.86 8.13 -9.25
C ASP A 67 -11.73 8.61 -8.08
N ASP A 68 -12.52 7.71 -7.49
CA ASP A 68 -13.46 8.01 -6.40
C ASP A 68 -13.30 7.05 -5.20
N MET A 69 -14.31 6.98 -4.34
CA MET A 69 -14.29 6.11 -3.16
C MET A 69 -14.31 4.63 -3.56
N VAL A 70 -13.27 3.89 -3.20
CA VAL A 70 -13.15 2.45 -3.39
C VAL A 70 -13.30 1.71 -2.06
N GLU A 71 -14.10 0.63 -2.04
CA GLU A 71 -14.08 -0.31 -0.92
C GLU A 71 -12.83 -1.19 -1.05
N SER A 72 -12.05 -1.29 0.02
CA SER A 72 -10.85 -2.11 0.07
C SER A 72 -10.87 -3.00 1.30
N LEU A 73 -10.47 -4.26 1.13
CA LEU A 73 -10.30 -5.23 2.20
C LEU A 73 -8.82 -5.55 2.31
N ILE A 74 -8.22 -5.24 3.46
CA ILE A 74 -6.84 -5.62 3.75
C ILE A 74 -6.88 -6.77 4.75
N THR A 75 -6.29 -7.89 4.37
CA THR A 75 -6.16 -9.06 5.23
C THR A 75 -4.69 -9.36 5.48
N VAL A 76 -4.33 -9.51 6.75
CA VAL A 76 -3.03 -10.02 7.16
C VAL A 76 -3.16 -11.51 7.38
N HIS A 77 -2.46 -12.28 6.56
CA HIS A 77 -2.44 -13.73 6.64
C HIS A 77 -1.22 -14.24 7.40
N ALA A 78 -1.40 -15.26 8.23
CA ALA A 78 -0.27 -15.90 8.94
C ALA A 78 0.55 -16.83 8.03
N THR A 79 0.02 -17.18 6.86
CA THR A 79 0.63 -18.02 5.82
C THR A 79 0.29 -17.45 4.46
N ALA A 80 0.85 -17.99 3.39
CA ALA A 80 0.48 -17.59 2.04
C ALA A 80 -1.06 -17.68 1.85
N PRO A 81 -1.72 -16.60 1.39
CA PRO A 81 -3.15 -16.62 1.12
C PRO A 81 -3.47 -17.55 -0.05
N MET A 82 -4.69 -18.09 -0.06
CA MET A 82 -5.21 -18.70 -1.29
C MET A 82 -5.55 -17.59 -2.28
N THR A 83 -5.32 -17.84 -3.57
CA THR A 83 -5.77 -16.94 -4.63
C THR A 83 -7.30 -16.91 -4.69
N GLU A 84 -7.86 -15.70 -4.71
CA GLU A 84 -9.30 -15.51 -4.81
C GLU A 84 -9.77 -15.79 -6.25
N PRO A 85 -10.56 -16.85 -6.50
CA PRO A 85 -10.91 -17.27 -7.86
C PRO A 85 -11.83 -16.27 -8.58
N THR A 86 -12.42 -15.33 -7.85
CA THR A 86 -13.26 -14.25 -8.40
C THR A 86 -12.49 -12.97 -8.67
N ALA A 87 -11.19 -12.91 -8.37
CA ALA A 87 -10.38 -11.74 -8.66
C ALA A 87 -10.16 -11.59 -10.19
N GLU A 88 -10.53 -10.45 -10.74
CA GLU A 88 -10.31 -10.14 -12.16
C GLU A 88 -8.84 -9.88 -12.48
N HIS A 89 -8.08 -9.39 -11.50
CA HIS A 89 -6.66 -9.08 -11.60
C HIS A 89 -5.96 -9.42 -10.30
N ILE A 90 -4.86 -10.16 -10.38
CA ILE A 90 -4.03 -10.53 -9.22
C ILE A 90 -2.63 -10.01 -9.50
N VAL A 91 -2.07 -9.33 -8.50
CA VAL A 91 -0.71 -8.83 -8.51
C VAL A 91 -0.01 -9.19 -7.22
N GLU A 92 1.28 -9.42 -7.33
CA GLU A 92 2.15 -9.72 -6.20
C GLU A 92 3.29 -8.69 -6.21
N ALA A 93 3.57 -8.15 -5.03
CA ALA A 93 4.69 -7.24 -4.82
C ALA A 93 5.20 -7.39 -3.40
N ASP A 94 6.50 -7.22 -3.24
CA ASP A 94 7.14 -7.18 -1.94
C ASP A 94 7.04 -5.77 -1.37
N LEU A 95 6.65 -5.69 -0.09
CA LEU A 95 6.71 -4.46 0.69
C LEU A 95 7.86 -4.58 1.68
N ASP A 96 8.85 -3.70 1.55
CA ASP A 96 9.91 -3.56 2.54
C ASP A 96 9.34 -3.03 3.86
N ALA A 97 8.86 -3.93 4.70
CA ALA A 97 8.40 -3.62 6.04
C ALA A 97 9.56 -3.86 7.01
N ASP A 98 10.20 -2.77 7.45
CA ASP A 98 11.42 -2.80 8.27
C ASP A 98 11.26 -3.55 9.61
N ARG A 99 10.02 -3.84 10.05
CA ARG A 99 9.74 -4.67 11.22
C ARG A 99 8.44 -5.49 11.09
N PRO A 100 8.40 -6.73 11.60
CA PRO A 100 7.23 -7.61 11.53
C PRO A 100 6.04 -7.17 12.41
N THR A 101 6.14 -6.02 13.10
CA THR A 101 5.13 -5.48 14.02
C THR A 101 4.72 -4.04 13.70
N ARG A 102 5.17 -3.48 12.57
CA ARG A 102 4.90 -2.08 12.22
C ARG A 102 3.68 -1.95 11.31
N ARG A 103 3.09 -0.76 11.36
CA ARG A 103 1.71 -0.48 10.99
C ARG A 103 1.61 -0.05 9.53
N VAL A 104 1.38 -1.02 8.66
CA VAL A 104 1.02 -0.75 7.26
C VAL A 104 -0.39 -0.15 7.20
N GLN A 105 -0.55 0.95 6.47
CA GLN A 105 -1.82 1.68 6.38
C GLN A 105 -2.20 1.99 4.94
N PRO A 106 -3.48 1.80 4.56
CA PRO A 106 -3.99 2.36 3.33
C PRO A 106 -4.06 3.89 3.43
N ARG A 107 -3.75 4.60 2.35
CA ARG A 107 -3.79 6.05 2.27
C ARG A 107 -4.31 6.52 0.92
N SER A 108 -5.15 7.55 0.92
CA SER A 108 -5.54 8.26 -0.29
C SER A 108 -4.38 9.00 -0.93
N SER A 109 -4.48 9.24 -2.24
CA SER A 109 -3.50 10.05 -2.94
C SER A 109 -3.51 11.51 -2.50
N PRO A 110 -2.33 12.17 -2.42
CA PRO A 110 -2.27 13.58 -2.11
C PRO A 110 -2.74 14.40 -3.31
N GLY A 111 -4.03 14.73 -3.33
CA GLY A 111 -4.61 15.69 -4.24
C GLY A 111 -5.84 16.41 -3.65
N GLY A 112 -5.79 17.74 -3.67
CA GLY A 112 -6.93 18.52 -4.13
C GLY A 112 -8.19 18.73 -3.29
N ARG A 113 -8.37 18.28 -2.04
CA ARG A 113 -9.30 18.91 -1.06
C ARG A 113 -9.12 18.36 0.35
N ALA A 114 -8.69 19.24 1.25
CA ALA A 114 -8.54 18.94 2.67
C ALA A 114 -9.89 18.59 3.34
N GLY A 115 -10.28 17.33 3.29
CA GLY A 115 -11.13 16.68 4.29
C GLY A 115 -10.24 16.08 5.36
N HIS A 116 -10.07 16.79 6.46
CA HIS A 116 -9.26 16.38 7.60
C HIS A 116 -9.86 15.13 8.26
N ASP A 117 -9.50 13.93 7.84
CA ASP A 117 -9.70 12.71 8.64
C ASP A 117 -8.35 12.11 9.02
N ARG A 118 -7.82 12.58 10.17
CA ARG A 118 -6.69 11.95 10.85
C ARG A 118 -7.21 10.79 11.69
N SER A 119 -7.68 9.73 11.05
CA SER A 119 -8.06 8.49 11.71
C SER A 119 -6.81 7.69 12.10
N ARG A 120 -6.39 7.85 13.35
CA ARG A 120 -5.22 7.20 13.98
C ARG A 120 -5.66 5.92 14.69
N TRP A 121 -5.38 4.73 14.15
CA TRP A 121 -5.86 3.46 14.73
C TRP A 121 -4.87 2.29 14.63
N ALA A 122 -4.29 1.89 15.76
CA ALA A 122 -3.30 0.82 15.86
C ALA A 122 -3.89 -0.58 15.69
N VAL A 123 -3.15 -1.47 15.00
CA VAL A 123 -3.33 -2.92 15.05
C VAL A 123 -2.08 -3.51 15.67
N ALA A 124 -2.25 -4.30 16.74
CA ALA A 124 -1.15 -4.97 17.44
C ALA A 124 -1.17 -6.47 17.12
N GLY A 125 -0.02 -7.02 16.71
CA GLY A 125 0.18 -8.47 16.52
C GLY A 125 1.66 -8.82 16.28
N PRO A 126 2.23 -9.88 16.91
CA PRO A 126 3.69 -10.11 16.94
C PRO A 126 4.21 -11.19 15.97
N GLY A 127 5.40 -10.93 15.38
CA GLY A 127 6.40 -11.92 14.91
C GLY A 127 6.06 -12.67 13.60
N LEU A 128 7.00 -13.12 12.76
CA LEU A 128 8.46 -13.28 12.85
C LEU A 128 8.94 -13.51 11.39
N LEU A 129 9.83 -12.67 10.87
CA LEU A 129 10.45 -12.81 9.53
C LEU A 129 11.41 -14.01 9.52
N ARG A 130 11.32 -14.86 8.49
CA ARG A 130 12.42 -15.70 8.03
C ARG A 130 12.49 -15.62 6.51
N SER A 131 13.61 -15.13 6.00
CA SER A 131 13.96 -15.19 4.59
C SER A 131 14.27 -16.63 4.19
N LEU A 132 14.01 -16.96 2.92
CA LEU A 132 14.87 -17.87 2.18
C LEU A 132 16.00 -17.06 1.51
#